data_AF-A0A0C3KEB4-F1
#
_entry.id   AF-A0A0C3KEB4-F1
#
_cell.length_a   1.000
_cell.length_b   1.000
_cell.length_c   1.000
_cell.angle_alpha   90.00
_cell.angle_beta   90.00
_cell.angle_gamma   90.00
#
_symmetry.space_group_name_H-M   'P 1'
#
loop_
_entity.id
_entity.type
_entity.pdbx_description
1 polymer ?
#
loop_
_entity_poly.entity_id
_entity_poly.type
_entity_poly.pdbx_seq_one_letter_code
_entity_poly.pdbx_strand_id
1 'polypeptide(L)'
;MLDSTKPWTRTALTGRIKVFGSTLAAGQYLSRKLGHNNHLTTCDDYEDALRVRIAPRDDSVVIQCLNGTVSQHWLGLVAGWADGILGANTHHWVALSYTSGPSANQPESVSQNTEGPIRHSWILGYDGTLRSFWRNDGSPVTYCLDWTVELSSKRIYAVSDRKAYVAQYYGTKPEGEASVRLVFEPDESTS
;
A
#
# COMPACT_ATOMS: atom_id res chain seq x y z
N MET A 1 -6.27 5.66 -22.03
CA MET A 1 -5.92 7.06 -21.71
C MET A 1 -6.75 7.41 -20.48
N LEU A 2 -6.13 7.62 -19.32
CA LEU A 2 -6.85 7.97 -18.09
C LEU A 2 -7.27 9.44 -18.19
N ASP A 3 -8.57 9.70 -18.23
CA ASP A 3 -9.14 11.05 -18.33
C ASP A 3 -9.00 11.78 -16.97
N SER A 4 -8.13 12.79 -16.94
CA SER A 4 -7.63 13.52 -15.77
C SER A 4 -8.38 14.83 -15.50
N THR A 5 -9.58 15.01 -16.06
CA THR A 5 -10.19 16.34 -16.23
C THR A 5 -10.95 16.93 -15.02
N LYS A 6 -10.76 16.41 -13.81
CA LYS A 6 -11.09 17.14 -12.57
C LYS A 6 -9.88 17.08 -11.63
N PRO A 7 -9.22 18.20 -11.33
CA PRO A 7 -8.18 18.19 -10.33
C PRO A 7 -8.88 17.91 -9.00
N TRP A 8 -8.66 16.73 -8.42
CA TRP A 8 -8.69 16.63 -6.96
C TRP A 8 -7.90 17.83 -6.46
N THR A 9 -8.60 18.70 -5.73
CA THR A 9 -8.18 20.06 -5.41
C THR A 9 -6.71 20.06 -4.98
N ARG A 10 -5.94 21.07 -5.40
CA ARG A 10 -4.52 21.29 -5.02
C ARG A 10 -4.26 21.33 -3.50
N THR A 11 -5.27 21.07 -2.69
CA THR A 11 -5.29 21.09 -1.25
C THR A 11 -5.14 19.67 -0.73
N ALA A 12 -4.26 19.51 0.25
CA ALA A 12 -4.11 18.22 0.93
C ALA A 12 -5.36 17.88 1.74
N LEU A 13 -5.74 16.61 1.75
CA LEU A 13 -6.88 16.07 2.51
C LEU A 13 -6.36 15.19 3.64
N THR A 14 -7.07 15.17 4.76
CA THR A 14 -6.79 14.26 5.88
C THR A 14 -7.93 13.27 6.02
N GLY A 15 -7.62 12.03 6.40
CA GLY A 15 -8.58 10.95 6.49
C GLY A 15 -7.93 9.65 6.91
N ARG A 16 -8.56 8.52 6.55
CA ARG A 16 -8.08 7.16 6.80
C ARG A 16 -8.08 6.34 5.51
N ILE A 17 -7.38 5.21 5.53
CA ILE A 17 -7.40 4.26 4.42
C ILE A 17 -8.28 3.07 4.82
N LYS A 18 -9.44 2.96 4.17
CA LYS A 18 -10.31 1.80 4.24
C LYS A 18 -9.78 0.67 3.37
N VAL A 19 -9.99 -0.55 3.86
CA VAL A 19 -9.65 -1.80 3.20
C VAL A 19 -10.95 -2.52 2.86
N PHE A 20 -11.25 -2.60 1.57
CA PHE A 20 -12.41 -3.33 1.06
C PHE A 20 -11.95 -4.69 0.55
N GLY A 21 -12.17 -5.75 1.34
CA GLY A 21 -11.86 -7.12 0.96
C GLY A 21 -13.11 -7.98 0.72
N SER A 22 -12.90 -9.16 0.14
CA SER A 22 -13.96 -10.18 -0.01
C SER A 22 -14.34 -10.89 1.29
N THR A 23 -13.59 -10.65 2.37
CA THR A 23 -13.77 -11.27 3.70
C THR A 23 -13.47 -10.27 4.81
N LEU A 24 -14.20 -10.38 5.92
CA LEU A 24 -13.98 -9.56 7.12
C LEU A 24 -12.65 -9.86 7.82
N ALA A 25 -12.06 -11.04 7.58
CA ALA A 25 -10.75 -11.40 8.14
C ALA A 25 -9.64 -10.44 7.67
N ALA A 26 -9.81 -9.80 6.52
CA ALA A 26 -8.87 -8.82 5.99
C ALA A 26 -8.90 -7.48 6.73
N GLY A 27 -9.78 -7.26 7.72
CA GLY A 27 -9.91 -5.97 8.42
C GLY A 27 -10.58 -4.88 7.56
N GLN A 28 -11.04 -3.82 8.22
CA GLN A 28 -11.75 -2.70 7.58
C GLN A 28 -10.86 -1.48 7.28
N TYR A 29 -9.77 -1.30 8.01
CA TYR A 29 -8.88 -0.16 7.89
C TYR A 29 -7.42 -0.60 7.88
N LEU A 30 -6.57 0.26 7.32
CA LEU A 30 -5.13 0.17 7.53
C LEU A 30 -4.82 0.49 9.00
N SER A 31 -4.08 -0.39 9.68
CA SER A 31 -3.69 -0.20 11.07
C SER A 31 -2.58 0.84 11.20
N ARG A 32 -2.60 1.64 12.27
CA ARG A 32 -1.47 2.54 12.62
C ARG A 32 -0.25 1.79 13.16
N LYS A 33 -0.42 0.53 13.56
CA LYS A 33 0.63 -0.31 14.15
C LYS A 33 1.34 -1.10 13.06
N LEU A 34 2.64 -1.30 13.24
CA LEU A 34 3.40 -2.27 12.45
C LEU A 34 3.22 -3.68 13.01
N GLY A 35 3.01 -4.64 12.12
CA GLY A 35 3.18 -6.05 12.42
C GLY A 35 4.65 -6.45 12.42
N HIS A 36 4.89 -7.76 12.46
CA HIS A 36 6.24 -8.31 12.32
C HIS A 36 6.88 -7.89 10.98
N ASN A 37 8.21 -7.74 10.96
CA ASN A 37 9.00 -7.31 9.79
C ASN A 37 8.62 -5.93 9.25
N ASN A 38 8.10 -5.04 10.10
CA ASN A 38 7.72 -3.67 9.74
C ASN A 38 6.67 -3.58 8.62
N HIS A 39 5.83 -4.61 8.46
CA HIS A 39 4.70 -4.57 7.53
C HIS A 39 3.49 -3.95 8.20
N LEU A 40 2.76 -3.11 7.47
CA LEU A 40 1.46 -2.64 7.91
C LEU A 40 0.45 -3.78 7.86
N THR A 41 -0.40 -3.80 8.88
CA THR A 41 -1.51 -4.73 8.99
C THR A 41 -2.83 -4.01 8.83
N THR A 42 -3.93 -4.77 8.81
CA THR A 42 -5.28 -4.22 8.86
C THR A 42 -5.90 -4.36 10.25
N CYS A 43 -6.88 -3.52 10.53
CA CYS A 43 -7.63 -3.51 11.79
C CYS A 43 -9.13 -3.26 11.54
N ASP A 44 -9.92 -3.59 12.56
CA ASP A 44 -11.37 -3.35 12.57
C ASP A 44 -11.75 -2.15 13.44
N ASP A 45 -10.90 -1.81 14.41
CA ASP A 45 -11.08 -0.66 15.29
C ASP A 45 -10.67 0.65 14.59
N TYR A 46 -11.58 1.63 14.61
CA TYR A 46 -11.41 2.96 14.02
C TYR A 46 -10.36 3.81 14.75
N GLU A 47 -10.21 3.61 16.06
CA GLU A 47 -9.21 4.33 16.87
C GLU A 47 -7.78 3.82 16.62
N ASP A 48 -7.66 2.56 16.20
CA ASP A 48 -6.40 1.97 15.76
C ASP A 48 -6.12 2.17 14.26
N ALA A 49 -7.03 2.80 13.52
CA ALA A 49 -6.83 3.08 12.11
C ALA A 49 -5.75 4.16 11.88
N LEU A 50 -4.96 3.96 10.83
CA LEU A 50 -3.96 4.91 10.37
C LEU A 50 -4.64 6.15 9.78
N ARG A 51 -4.44 7.28 10.44
CA ARG A 51 -4.81 8.59 9.94
C ARG A 51 -3.70 9.10 9.02
N VAL A 52 -4.08 9.52 7.83
CA VAL A 52 -3.16 9.96 6.78
C VAL A 52 -3.55 11.33 6.27
N ARG A 53 -2.55 12.05 5.74
CA ARG A 53 -2.73 13.21 4.87
C ARG A 53 -2.30 12.85 3.46
N ILE A 54 -3.23 12.96 2.51
CA ILE A 54 -2.94 12.80 1.09
C ILE A 54 -2.71 14.18 0.49
N ALA A 55 -1.54 14.40 -0.10
CA ALA A 55 -1.19 15.66 -0.76
C ALA A 55 -0.80 15.41 -2.23
N PRO A 56 -1.16 16.32 -3.14
CA PRO A 56 -0.78 16.22 -4.54
C PRO A 56 0.75 16.39 -4.72
N ARG A 57 1.31 15.70 -5.72
CA ARG A 57 2.71 15.80 -6.16
C ARG A 57 2.80 15.54 -7.67
N ASP A 58 3.06 16.58 -8.45
CA ASP A 58 3.11 16.52 -9.92
C ASP A 58 1.90 15.77 -10.49
N ASP A 59 2.10 14.55 -11.01
CA ASP A 59 1.06 13.66 -11.56
C ASP A 59 0.66 12.50 -10.63
N SER A 60 0.94 12.64 -9.33
CA SER A 60 0.77 11.61 -8.30
C SER A 60 0.28 12.20 -6.97
N VAL A 61 0.11 11.35 -5.97
CA VAL A 61 -0.09 11.77 -4.59
C VAL A 61 1.01 11.22 -3.68
N VAL A 62 1.23 11.91 -2.57
CA VAL A 62 2.02 11.43 -1.45
C VAL A 62 1.10 11.24 -0.26
N ILE A 63 1.39 10.21 0.55
CA ILE A 63 0.56 9.83 1.69
C ILE A 63 1.44 9.95 2.94
N GLN A 64 1.18 10.98 3.72
CA GLN A 64 1.83 11.22 5.01
C GLN A 64 1.03 10.54 6.11
N CYS A 65 1.70 9.77 6.96
CA CYS A 65 1.14 9.12 8.13
C CYS A 65 1.17 10.07 9.34
N LEU A 66 0.02 10.29 9.99
CA LEU A 66 -0.13 11.32 11.04
C LEU A 66 -0.13 10.75 12.47
N ASN A 67 -0.58 9.51 12.65
CA ASN A 67 -0.69 8.86 13.97
C ASN A 67 0.01 7.49 14.00
N GLY A 68 1.00 7.28 13.12
CA GLY A 68 1.80 6.06 13.10
C GLY A 68 2.60 5.89 14.39
N THR A 69 2.87 4.64 14.77
CA THR A 69 3.60 4.31 16.02
C THR A 69 5.12 4.37 15.88
N VAL A 70 5.63 4.91 14.78
CA VAL A 70 7.06 4.97 14.44
C VAL A 70 7.46 6.39 14.01
N SER A 71 8.77 6.66 14.01
CA SER A 71 9.36 7.94 13.59
C SER A 71 9.17 8.24 12.10
N GLN A 72 8.94 7.23 11.27
CA GLN A 72 8.66 7.41 9.85
C GLN A 72 7.24 7.91 9.62
N HIS A 73 7.11 8.93 8.77
CA HIS A 73 5.85 9.65 8.56
C HIS A 73 5.30 9.51 7.16
N TRP A 74 5.81 8.62 6.32
CA TRP A 74 5.32 8.43 4.95
C TRP A 74 4.89 6.99 4.73
N LEU A 75 3.86 6.80 3.92
CA LEU A 75 3.43 5.47 3.49
C LEU A 75 4.18 5.08 2.21
N GLY A 76 4.71 3.87 2.19
CA GLY A 76 5.42 3.34 1.03
C GLY A 76 5.40 1.82 0.93
N LEU A 77 6.18 1.32 -0.01
CA LEU A 77 6.27 -0.11 -0.34
C LEU A 77 7.70 -0.59 -0.13
N VAL A 78 7.91 -1.70 0.58
CA VAL A 78 9.21 -2.36 0.77
C VAL A 78 9.21 -3.74 0.15
N ALA A 79 10.28 -4.09 -0.57
CA ALA A 79 10.37 -5.40 -1.21
C ALA A 79 10.80 -6.46 -0.19
N GLY A 80 10.23 -7.67 -0.29
CA GLY A 80 10.70 -8.78 0.53
C GLY A 80 12.12 -9.25 0.18
N TRP A 81 12.63 -8.93 -1.02
CA TRP A 81 13.90 -9.48 -1.55
C TRP A 81 14.60 -8.47 -2.46
N ALA A 82 15.94 -8.56 -2.51
CA ALA A 82 16.81 -7.65 -3.25
C ALA A 82 16.55 -7.59 -4.73
N ASP A 83 16.46 -8.78 -5.31
CA ASP A 83 16.27 -8.98 -6.73
C ASP A 83 14.77 -9.00 -7.08
N GLY A 84 13.91 -8.49 -6.19
CA GLY A 84 12.46 -8.49 -6.30
C GLY A 84 11.96 -7.59 -7.43
N ILE A 85 12.16 -8.02 -8.66
CA ILE A 85 11.62 -7.38 -9.86
C ILE A 85 10.15 -7.76 -9.96
N LEU A 86 9.28 -6.77 -9.82
CA LEU A 86 7.86 -6.96 -10.11
C LEU A 86 7.65 -7.06 -11.65
N GLY A 87 6.51 -7.56 -12.10
CA GLY A 87 6.34 -7.84 -13.51
C GLY A 87 5.18 -8.78 -13.85
N ALA A 88 5.02 -9.02 -15.15
CA ALA A 88 4.13 -10.08 -15.62
C ALA A 88 4.71 -11.44 -15.21
N ASN A 89 3.85 -12.36 -14.73
CA ASN A 89 4.21 -13.72 -14.30
C ASN A 89 5.16 -13.83 -13.09
N THR A 90 5.50 -12.71 -12.42
CA THR A 90 6.31 -12.78 -11.20
C THR A 90 5.45 -13.17 -10.00
N HIS A 91 6.02 -13.93 -9.08
CA HIS A 91 5.41 -14.20 -7.78
C HIS A 91 5.91 -13.24 -6.69
N HIS A 92 6.80 -12.31 -7.03
CA HIS A 92 7.33 -11.34 -6.08
C HIS A 92 6.26 -10.36 -5.61
N TRP A 93 6.46 -9.85 -4.40
CA TRP A 93 5.54 -8.96 -3.71
C TRP A 93 6.33 -7.87 -2.99
N VAL A 94 5.64 -6.79 -2.68
CA VAL A 94 6.12 -5.70 -1.80
C VAL A 94 5.12 -5.48 -0.68
N ALA A 95 5.60 -5.29 0.54
CA ALA A 95 4.75 -5.01 1.68
C ALA A 95 4.48 -3.51 1.79
N LEU A 96 3.29 -3.16 2.24
CA LEU A 96 2.98 -1.81 2.65
C LEU A 96 3.68 -1.53 3.99
N SER A 97 4.39 -0.40 4.10
CA SER A 97 5.17 -0.05 5.30
C SER A 97 5.30 1.47 5.45
N TYR A 98 5.87 1.91 6.58
CA TYR A 98 6.30 3.29 6.77
C TYR A 98 7.67 3.53 6.13
N THR A 99 7.90 4.72 5.56
CA THR A 99 9.17 5.12 4.94
C THR A 99 9.62 6.50 5.44
N SER A 100 10.92 6.77 5.37
CA SER A 100 11.51 8.06 5.78
C SER A 100 11.15 9.23 4.85
N GLY A 101 10.61 8.96 3.65
CA GLY A 101 10.23 10.01 2.71
C GLY A 101 9.21 9.52 1.68
N PRO A 102 8.53 10.45 0.99
CA PRO A 102 7.47 10.16 0.02
C PRO A 102 7.94 9.39 -1.21
N SER A 103 9.25 9.36 -1.45
CA SER A 103 9.92 8.54 -2.47
C SER A 103 11.37 8.23 -2.05
N ALA A 104 11.61 8.09 -0.74
CA ALA A 104 12.95 7.90 -0.17
C ALA A 104 13.16 6.50 0.40
N ASN A 105 14.44 6.14 0.50
CA ASN A 105 14.95 4.79 0.31
C ASN A 105 15.00 3.87 1.52
N GLN A 106 14.54 4.17 2.74
CA GLN A 106 14.44 3.16 3.83
C GLN A 106 13.48 3.59 4.97
N PRO A 107 12.79 2.66 5.65
CA PRO A 107 12.47 2.80 7.07
C PRO A 107 13.76 2.76 7.93
N GLU A 108 13.83 3.41 9.10
CA GLU A 108 15.08 3.44 9.92
C GLU A 108 15.51 2.06 10.43
N SER A 109 14.61 1.07 10.38
CA SER A 109 14.93 -0.34 10.58
C SER A 109 14.18 -1.20 9.57
N VAL A 110 14.84 -2.20 8.98
CA VAL A 110 14.23 -3.25 8.17
C VAL A 110 14.72 -4.62 8.69
N SER A 111 13.88 -5.63 8.61
CA SER A 111 14.25 -7.01 8.99
C SER A 111 15.28 -7.61 8.03
N GLN A 112 15.95 -8.67 8.48
CA GLN A 112 16.73 -9.54 7.58
C GLN A 112 15.80 -10.11 6.49
N ASN A 113 16.27 -10.15 5.24
CA ASN A 113 15.47 -10.51 4.06
C ASN A 113 14.32 -9.51 3.81
N THR A 114 14.62 -8.23 3.87
CA THR A 114 13.73 -7.15 3.40
C THR A 114 14.64 -6.09 2.81
N GLU A 115 14.33 -5.67 1.59
CA GLU A 115 15.09 -4.62 0.92
C GLU A 115 14.28 -3.34 0.85
N GLY A 116 15.02 -2.24 0.68
CA GLY A 116 14.50 -0.87 0.76
C GLY A 116 13.26 -0.63 -0.12
N PRO A 117 12.60 0.50 0.07
CA PRO A 117 11.43 0.83 -0.68
C PRO A 117 11.78 0.97 -2.15
N ILE A 118 10.89 0.42 -2.95
CA ILE A 118 10.98 0.44 -4.39
C ILE A 118 10.42 1.76 -4.91
N ARG A 119 10.91 2.19 -6.08
CA ARG A 119 10.36 3.35 -6.77
C ARG A 119 8.91 3.07 -7.17
N HIS A 120 7.98 3.74 -6.50
CA HIS A 120 6.56 3.62 -6.73
C HIS A 120 5.89 4.99 -6.69
N SER A 121 4.70 5.07 -7.27
CA SER A 121 3.86 6.27 -7.24
C SER A 121 2.45 5.90 -6.86
N TRP A 122 1.76 6.80 -6.15
CA TRP A 122 0.36 6.66 -5.80
C TRP A 122 -0.52 7.52 -6.70
N ILE A 123 -1.71 7.03 -7.03
CA ILE A 123 -2.78 7.79 -7.67
C ILE A 123 -4.05 7.63 -6.82
N LEU A 124 -4.74 8.75 -6.59
CA LEU A 124 -6.06 8.79 -5.96
C LEU A 124 -7.14 8.91 -7.05
N GLY A 125 -7.97 7.89 -7.20
CA GLY A 125 -9.12 7.90 -8.11
C GLY A 125 -10.27 8.75 -7.59
N TYR A 126 -11.18 9.17 -8.48
CA TYR A 126 -12.39 9.96 -8.13
C TYR A 126 -13.33 9.29 -7.13
N ASP A 127 -13.25 7.97 -7.02
CA ASP A 127 -13.98 7.12 -6.09
C ASP A 127 -13.25 6.94 -4.75
N GLY A 128 -12.14 7.66 -4.53
CA GLY A 128 -11.26 7.50 -3.38
C GLY A 128 -10.31 6.31 -3.49
N THR A 129 -10.38 5.49 -4.55
CA THR A 129 -9.51 4.31 -4.67
C THR A 129 -8.05 4.72 -4.82
N LEU A 130 -7.18 4.15 -3.98
CA LEU A 130 -5.74 4.30 -4.06
C LEU A 130 -5.14 3.22 -4.94
N ARG A 131 -4.37 3.64 -5.94
CA ARG A 131 -3.61 2.76 -6.84
C ARG A 131 -2.14 3.06 -6.72
N SER A 132 -1.31 2.02 -6.73
CA SER A 132 0.14 2.15 -6.78
C SER A 132 0.70 1.52 -8.03
N PHE A 133 1.75 2.14 -8.56
CA PHE A 133 2.46 1.67 -9.73
C PHE A 133 3.92 1.46 -9.40
N TRP A 134 4.50 0.42 -9.99
CA TRP A 134 5.93 0.15 -9.91
C TRP A 134 6.56 0.32 -11.28
N ARG A 135 7.75 0.95 -11.30
CA ARG A 135 8.59 1.08 -12.49
C ARG A 135 9.97 0.55 -12.16
N ASN A 136 10.44 -0.40 -12.97
CA ASN A 136 11.84 -0.83 -12.94
C ASN A 136 12.71 0.23 -13.60
N ASP A 137 13.81 0.65 -12.99
CA ASP A 137 14.73 1.60 -13.63
C ASP A 137 15.39 1.02 -14.91
N GLY A 138 15.43 -0.30 -15.05
CA GLY A 138 15.91 -1.00 -16.25
C GLY A 138 14.86 -1.25 -17.34
N SER A 139 13.59 -0.85 -17.15
CA SER A 139 12.52 -1.10 -18.11
C SER A 139 11.56 0.10 -18.24
N PRO A 140 11.14 0.48 -19.46
CA PRO A 140 10.12 1.51 -19.63
C PRO A 140 8.73 1.05 -19.14
N VAL A 141 8.57 -0.24 -18.83
CA VAL A 141 7.29 -0.83 -18.45
C VAL A 141 6.93 -0.41 -17.02
N THR A 142 5.69 0.04 -16.88
CA THR A 142 5.08 0.39 -15.59
C THR A 142 4.01 -0.65 -15.28
N TYR A 143 4.06 -1.21 -14.08
CA TYR A 143 3.15 -2.26 -13.65
C TYR A 143 2.19 -1.68 -12.60
N CYS A 144 0.89 -1.89 -12.81
CA CYS A 144 -0.11 -1.62 -11.78
C CYS A 144 -0.02 -2.71 -10.73
N LEU A 145 -0.05 -2.33 -9.45
CA LEU A 145 -0.04 -3.29 -8.35
C LEU A 145 -1.48 -3.54 -7.90
N ASP A 146 -1.81 -4.81 -7.77
CA ASP A 146 -2.99 -5.30 -7.08
C ASP A 146 -2.69 -5.44 -5.59
N TRP A 147 -3.69 -5.16 -4.75
CA TRP A 147 -3.57 -5.27 -3.31
C TRP A 147 -4.16 -6.57 -2.79
N THR A 148 -3.47 -7.14 -1.82
CA THR A 148 -3.83 -8.42 -1.20
C THR A 148 -3.51 -8.40 0.29
N VAL A 149 -4.27 -9.17 1.08
CA VAL A 149 -4.06 -9.36 2.51
C VAL A 149 -3.84 -10.83 2.82
N GLU A 150 -2.74 -11.14 3.51
CA GLU A 150 -2.55 -12.44 4.15
C GLU A 150 -3.41 -12.50 5.42
N LEU A 151 -4.41 -13.39 5.44
CA LEU A 151 -5.48 -13.37 6.44
C LEU A 151 -5.02 -13.78 7.84
N SER A 152 -4.02 -14.66 7.93
CA SER A 152 -3.49 -15.14 9.22
C SER A 152 -2.78 -14.05 10.03
N SER A 153 -2.09 -13.14 9.32
CA SER A 153 -1.26 -12.09 9.89
C SER A 153 -1.85 -10.69 9.68
N LYS A 154 -2.94 -10.60 8.90
CA LYS A 154 -3.57 -9.37 8.43
C LYS A 154 -2.62 -8.42 7.69
N ARG A 155 -1.51 -8.92 7.12
CA ARG A 155 -0.49 -8.11 6.44
C ARG A 155 -0.92 -7.74 5.03
N ILE A 156 -0.63 -6.50 4.63
CA ILE A 156 -0.97 -6.00 3.30
C ILE A 156 0.24 -6.08 2.37
N TYR A 157 0.04 -6.71 1.21
CA TYR A 157 1.02 -6.76 0.14
C TYR A 157 0.45 -6.16 -1.16
N ALA A 158 1.36 -5.63 -1.97
CA ALA A 158 1.13 -5.24 -3.35
C ALA A 158 1.85 -6.22 -4.28
N VAL A 159 1.14 -6.68 -5.32
CA VAL A 159 1.63 -7.68 -6.28
C VAL A 159 1.30 -7.23 -7.69
N SER A 160 2.15 -7.52 -8.68
CA SER A 160 1.88 -7.19 -10.09
C SER A 160 1.16 -8.30 -10.85
N ASP A 161 1.22 -9.53 -10.33
CA ASP A 161 0.48 -10.69 -10.83
C ASP A 161 -0.01 -11.51 -9.65
N ARG A 162 -1.25 -11.26 -9.23
CA ARG A 162 -1.84 -11.97 -8.09
C ARG A 162 -1.97 -13.46 -8.34
N LYS A 163 -2.17 -13.91 -9.59
CA LYS A 163 -2.31 -15.34 -9.89
C LYS A 163 -0.99 -16.07 -9.64
N ALA A 164 0.13 -15.52 -10.11
CA ALA A 164 1.46 -16.07 -9.89
C ALA A 164 1.85 -16.04 -8.40
N TYR A 165 1.58 -14.93 -7.70
CA TYR A 165 1.78 -14.81 -6.26
C TYR A 165 1.00 -15.88 -5.46
N VAL A 166 -0.31 -16.00 -5.73
CA VAL A 166 -1.17 -16.97 -5.03
C VAL A 166 -0.71 -18.41 -5.28
N ALA A 167 -0.38 -18.73 -6.54
CA ALA A 167 0.12 -20.06 -6.89
C ALA A 167 1.40 -20.44 -6.13
N GLN A 168 2.32 -19.50 -5.94
CA GLN A 168 3.58 -19.74 -5.26
C GLN A 168 3.42 -19.94 -3.74
N TYR A 169 2.66 -19.07 -3.07
CA TYR A 169 2.65 -19.03 -1.60
C TYR A 169 1.44 -19.73 -0.96
N TYR A 170 0.34 -19.87 -1.68
CA TYR A 170 -0.91 -20.47 -1.16
C TYR A 170 -1.35 -21.70 -1.95
N GLY A 171 -0.69 -21.99 -3.09
CA GLY A 171 -0.93 -23.19 -3.89
C GLY A 171 -2.39 -23.32 -4.35
N THR A 172 -2.99 -24.48 -4.12
CA THR A 172 -4.39 -24.78 -4.47
C THR A 172 -5.40 -24.35 -3.39
N LYS A 173 -4.95 -23.76 -2.27
CA LYS A 173 -5.79 -23.35 -1.14
C LYS A 173 -5.68 -21.84 -0.94
N PRO A 174 -6.36 -21.01 -1.75
CA PRO A 174 -6.25 -19.55 -1.70
C PRO A 174 -6.86 -18.92 -0.44
N GLU A 175 -7.39 -19.73 0.49
CA GLU A 175 -8.06 -19.28 1.71
C GLU A 175 -7.13 -18.54 2.69
N GLY A 176 -5.82 -18.61 2.51
CA GLY A 176 -4.86 -17.84 3.31
C GLY A 176 -4.77 -16.36 2.92
N GLU A 177 -5.45 -15.96 1.85
CA GLU A 177 -5.30 -14.64 1.24
C GLU A 177 -6.63 -14.08 0.74
N ALA A 178 -6.76 -12.75 0.73
CA ALA A 178 -7.87 -12.06 0.11
C ALA A 178 -7.42 -10.87 -0.73
N SER A 179 -8.00 -10.75 -1.93
CA SER A 179 -7.86 -9.53 -2.72
C SER A 179 -8.58 -8.39 -2.01
N VAL A 180 -7.94 -7.23 -1.97
CA VAL A 180 -8.51 -6.02 -1.37
C VAL A 180 -8.37 -4.82 -2.27
N ARG A 181 -9.16 -3.78 -2.00
CA ARG A 181 -8.99 -2.44 -2.54
C ARG A 181 -8.74 -1.47 -1.39
N LEU A 182 -7.81 -0.55 -1.59
CA LEU A 182 -7.54 0.54 -0.66
C LEU A 182 -8.32 1.77 -1.11
N VAL A 183 -9.09 2.36 -0.20
CA VAL A 183 -9.93 3.54 -0.47
C VAL A 183 -9.66 4.59 0.58
N PHE A 184 -9.33 5.81 0.16
CA PHE A 184 -9.23 6.95 1.04
C PHE A 184 -10.62 7.42 1.47
N GLU A 185 -10.85 7.43 2.77
CA GLU A 185 -12.03 8.00 3.41
C GLU A 185 -11.62 9.31 4.08
N PRO A 186 -12.02 10.48 3.55
CA PRO A 186 -11.69 11.76 4.16
C PRO A 186 -12.34 11.88 5.54
N ASP A 187 -11.64 12.53 6.47
CA ASP A 187 -12.26 12.94 7.74
C ASP A 187 -13.43 13.88 7.41
N GLU A 188 -14.56 13.74 8.12
CA GLU A 188 -15.63 14.72 8.00
C GLU A 188 -15.08 16.11 8.34
N SER A 189 -15.31 17.08 7.47
CA SER A 189 -15.01 18.47 7.79
C SER A 189 -15.88 18.87 8.97
N THR A 190 -15.26 19.02 10.15
CA THR A 190 -15.90 19.75 11.24
C THR A 190 -16.16 21.15 10.72
N SER A 191 -17.44 21.42 10.42
CA SER A 191 -17.93 22.69 9.91
C SER A 191 -18.01 23.71 11.02
#